data_AF-A0A8T9MZC9-F1
#
_entry.id   AF-A0A8T9MZC9-F1
#
_cell.length_a   1.000
_cell.length_b   1.000
_cell.length_c   1.000
_cell.angle_alpha   90.00
_cell.angle_beta   90.00
_cell.angle_gamma   90.00
#
_symmetry.space_group_name_H-M   'P 1'
#
loop_
_entity.id
_entity.type
_entity.pdbx_description
1 polymer ?
#
loop_
_entity_poly.entity_id
_entity_poly.type
_entity_poly.pdbx_seq_one_letter_code
_entity_poly.pdbx_strand_id
1 'polypeptide(L)' 'MYLPAVVSKKYNPDIAAQYARLLQRQKTPMQALGAAMRKLVHICFGVLKHQTVYQSRQLEISATGA' A
#
# COMPACT_ATOMS: atom_id res chain seq x y z
N MET A 1 8.70 1.73 10.44
CA MET A 1 9.11 1.06 9.18
C MET A 1 9.37 2.10 8.08
N TYR A 2 10.54 2.75 8.06
CA TYR A 2 10.85 3.75 7.03
C TYR A 2 11.23 3.12 5.68
N LEU A 3 12.32 2.35 5.67
CA LEU A 3 12.83 1.67 4.47
C LEU A 3 11.79 0.75 3.78
N PRO A 4 11.00 -0.07 4.51
CA PRO A 4 9.98 -0.91 3.89
C PRO A 4 8.86 -0.09 3.22
N ALA A 5 8.48 1.05 3.79
CA ALA A 5 7.47 1.93 3.20
C ALA A 5 7.96 2.60 1.92
N VAL A 6 9.23 3.00 1.86
CA VAL A 6 9.84 3.55 0.66
C VAL A 6 9.88 2.51 -0.46
N VAL A 7 10.32 1.29 -0.15
CA VAL A 7 10.40 0.18 -1.11
C VAL A 7 9.02 -0.26 -1.59
N SER A 8 8.04 -0.30 -0.69
CA SER A 8 6.68 -0.77 -1.00
C SER A 8 5.94 0.14 -1.98
N LYS A 9 6.29 1.43 -2.07
CA LYS A 9 5.76 2.31 -3.13
C LYS A 9 6.12 1.84 -4.54
N LYS A 10 7.20 1.06 -4.71
CA LYS A 10 7.65 0.55 -6.01
C LYS A 10 7.05 -0.82 -6.32
N TYR A 11 7.01 -1.70 -5.32
CA TYR A 11 6.62 -3.10 -5.52
C TYR A 11 5.15 -3.40 -5.19
N ASN A 12 4.51 -2.57 -4.36
CA ASN A 12 3.13 -2.79 -3.95
C ASN A 12 2.21 -1.71 -4.54
N PRO A 13 1.39 -2.04 -5.56
CA PRO A 13 0.53 -1.07 -6.22
C PRO A 13 -0.44 -0.43 -5.24
N ASP A 14 -1.04 -1.20 -4.31
CA ASP A 14 -2.03 -0.70 -3.36
C ASP A 14 -1.48 0.42 -2.47
N ILE A 15 -0.20 0.35 -2.13
CA ILE A 15 0.51 1.37 -1.34
C ILE A 15 0.90 2.54 -2.22
N ALA A 16 1.40 2.28 -3.43
CA ALA A 16 1.72 3.31 -4.41
C ALA A 16 0.50 4.20 -4.72
N ALA A 17 -0.66 3.60 -4.93
CA ALA A 17 -1.89 4.32 -5.22
C ALA A 17 -2.42 5.11 -4.01
N GLN A 18 -2.32 4.55 -2.79
CA GLN A 18 -2.66 5.32 -1.59
C GLN A 18 -1.74 6.54 -1.45
N TYR A 19 -0.43 6.35 -1.67
CA TYR A 19 0.56 7.41 -1.59
C TYR A 19 0.32 8.49 -2.64
N ALA A 20 0.04 8.11 -3.89
CA ALA A 20 -0.31 9.02 -4.98
C ALA A 20 -1.60 9.80 -4.69
N ARG A 21 -2.65 9.15 -4.19
CA ARG A 21 -3.90 9.82 -3.78
C ARG A 21 -3.68 10.84 -2.67
N LEU A 22 -2.80 10.55 -1.71
CA LEU A 22 -2.49 11.50 -0.62
C LEU A 22 -1.67 12.70 -1.11
N LEU A 23 -0.72 12.47 -2.03
CA LEU A 23 0.00 13.55 -2.70
C LEU A 23 -0.94 14.46 -3.51
N GLN A 24 -1.88 13.88 -4.26
CA GLN A 24 -2.90 14.65 -4.99
C GLN A 24 -3.78 15.49 -4.07
N ARG A 25 -3.98 15.05 -2.82
CA ARG A 25 -4.70 15.80 -1.78
C ARG A 25 -3.82 16.83 -1.04
N GLN A 26 -2.67 17.19 -1.61
CA GLN A 26 -1.71 18.16 -1.06
C GLN A 26 -1.19 17.79 0.35
N LYS A 27 -1.21 16.49 0.70
CA LYS A 27 -0.60 16.03 1.96
C LYS A 27 0.91 15.99 1.82
N THR A 28 1.63 16.23 2.92
CA THR A 28 3.09 16.20 2.89
C THR A 28 3.59 14.78 2.59
N PRO A 29 4.74 14.62 1.92
CA PRO A 29 5.32 13.31 1.63
C PRO A 29 5.51 12.44 2.88
N MET A 30 5.82 13.08 4.01
CA MET A 30 5.93 12.46 5.34
C MET A 30 4.59 11.91 5.84
N GLN A 31 3.49 12.65 5.69
CA GLN A 31 2.15 12.16 6.03
C GLN A 31 1.72 10.99 5.15
N ALA A 32 1.98 11.09 3.84
CA ALA A 32 1.69 10.01 2.90
C ALA A 32 2.52 8.74 3.21
N LEU A 33 3.78 8.91 3.64
CA LEU A 33 4.63 7.80 4.06
C LEU A 33 4.15 7.18 5.38
N GLY A 34 3.72 7.98 6.36
CA GLY A 34 3.13 7.47 7.59
C GLY A 34 1.87 6.63 7.34
N ALA A 35 1.00 7.06 6.41
CA ALA A 35 -0.15 6.28 5.98
C ALA A 35 0.25 4.96 5.30
N ALA A 36 1.32 4.95 4.48
CA ALA A 36 1.87 3.74 3.89
C ALA A 36 2.42 2.77 4.94
N MET A 37 3.12 3.27 5.97
CA MET A 37 3.59 2.43 7.09
C MET A 37 2.43 1.75 7.82
N ARG A 38 1.36 2.49 8.12
CA ARG A 38 0.15 1.95 8.75
C ARG A 38 -0.44 0.82 7.91
N LYS A 39 -0.60 1.03 6.60
CA LYS A 39 -1.14 0.03 5.69
C LYS A 39 -0.26 -1.22 5.59
N LEU A 40 1.06 -1.06 5.55
CA LEU A 40 2.00 -2.18 5.56
C LEU A 40 1.86 -3.07 6.78
N VAL A 41 1.80 -2.48 7.98
CA VAL A 41 1.63 -3.25 9.23
C VAL A 41 0.34 -4.07 9.18
N HIS A 42 -0.75 -3.49 8.66
CA HIS A 42 -2.00 -4.22 8.51
C HIS A 42 -1.92 -5.36 7.49
N ILE A 43 -1.20 -5.17 6.38
CA ILE A 43 -0.98 -6.23 5.39
C ILE A 43 -0.18 -7.38 6.01
N CYS A 44 0.97 -7.08 6.64
CA CYS A 44 1.80 -8.10 7.29
C CYS A 44 1.03 -8.84 8.38
N PHE A 45 0.28 -8.10 9.20
CA PHE A 45 -0.54 -8.70 10.26
C PHE A 45 -1.70 -9.54 9.68
N GLY A 46 -2.34 -9.10 8.61
CA GLY A 46 -3.40 -9.84 7.93
C GLY A 46 -2.91 -11.17 7.37
N VAL A 47 -1.75 -11.17 6.69
CA VAL A 47 -1.09 -12.38 6.19
C VAL A 47 -0.76 -13.32 7.33
N LEU A 48 -0.15 -12.81 8.41
CA LEU A 48 0.25 -13.63 9.55
C LEU A 48 -0.96 -14.23 10.28
N LYS A 49 -2.00 -13.43 10.50
CA LYS A 49 -3.21 -13.84 11.24
C LYS A 49 -4.05 -14.85 10.46
N HIS A 50 -4.22 -14.62 9.16
CA HIS A 50 -5.11 -15.43 8.31
C HIS A 50 -4.34 -16.50 7.52
N GLN A 51 -3.01 -16.54 7.63
CA GLN A 51 -2.12 -17.43 6.85
C GLN A 51 -2.43 -17.44 5.35
N THR A 52 -3.00 -16.35 4.85
CA THR A 52 -3.45 -16.22 3.47
C THR A 52 -2.47 -15.34 2.73
N VAL A 53 -2.13 -15.72 1.49
CA VAL A 53 -1.22 -14.96 0.64
C VAL A 53 -1.79 -13.56 0.41
N TYR A 54 -0.92 -12.54 0.49
CA TYR A 54 -1.32 -11.18 0.17
C TYR A 54 -1.78 -11.07 -1.28
N GLN A 55 -3.04 -10.68 -1.48
CA GLN A 55 -3.61 -10.35 -2.78
C GLN A 55 -3.78 -8.84 -2.86
N SER A 56 -3.12 -8.20 -3.84
CA SER A 56 -3.27 -6.76 -4.05
C SER A 56 -4.57 -6.47 -4.80
N ARG A 57 -5.45 -5.66 -4.19
CA ARG A 57 -6.78 -5.35 -4.74
C ARG A 57 -6.70 -4.61 -6.08
N GLN A 58 -5.63 -3.85 -6.32
CA GLN A 58 -5.44 -3.18 -7.61
C GLN A 58 -5.12 -4.09 -8.80
N LEU A 59 -4.59 -5.30 -8.57
CA LEU A 59 -4.44 -6.28 -9.65
C LEU A 59 -5.80 -6.84 -10.07
N GLU A 60 -6.75 -7.00 -9.14
CA GLU A 60 -8.12 -7.46 -9.46
C GLU A 60 -8.93 -6.41 -10.24
N ILE A 61 -8.78 -5.12 -9.92
CA ILE A 61 -9.48 -4.03 -10.61
C ILE A 61 -8.99 -3.87 -12.06
N SER A 62 -7.70 -4.11 -12.31
CA SER A 62 -7.14 -4.06 -13.67
C SER A 62 -7.54 -5.28 -14.52
N ALA A 63 -7.82 -6.43 -13.89
CA ALA A 63 -8.22 -7.66 -14.58
C ALA A 63 -9.72 -7.76 -14.90
N THR A 64 -10.58 -7.01 -14.18
CA THR A 64 -12.04 -7.03 -14.37
C THR A 64 -12.53 -5.94 -15.35
N GLY A 65 -11.61 -5.13 -15.89
CA GLY A 65 -11.90 -4.02 -16.80
C GLY A 65 -11.63 -4.29 -18.28
N ALA A 66 -11.62 -5.56 -18.72
CA ALA A 66 -11.49 -5.97 -20.11
C ALA A 66 -12.71 -6.77 -20.56
#